data_AF-A0A1B6KR58-F1
#
_entry.id   AF-A0A1B6KR58-F1
#
_cell.length_a   1.000
_cell.length_b   1.000
_cell.length_c   1.000
_cell.angle_alpha   90.00
_cell.angle_beta   90.00
_cell.angle_gamma   90.00
#
_symmetry.space_group_name_H-M   'P 1'
#
loop_
_entity.id
_entity.type
_entity.pdbx_description
1 polymer ?
#
loop_
_entity_poly.entity_id
_entity_poly.type
_entity_poly.pdbx_seq_one_letter_code
_entity_poly.pdbx_strand_id
1 'polypeptide(L)'
;PTPLSPADRSIDATQEFPVTVSSNVKLPKLDLKHFDGSPLQWISFVNLFDSTIHQNSTLSNVTKFQYLLSVLSGEPLNLVKSLNLTASNYVIAYNLLRDRYHNTRRLITLHLNNALDLSDISDGSVKNMRGFVNSFVENTEALKALGYDITN
;
A
#
# COMPACT_ATOMS: atom_id res chain seq x y z
N PRO A 1 15.45 -69.30 37.17
CA PRO A 1 16.74 -68.65 37.50
C PRO A 1 17.47 -68.21 36.22
N THR A 2 17.30 -66.92 35.88
CA THR A 2 18.11 -65.98 35.02
C THR A 2 18.72 -66.44 33.66
N PRO A 3 18.94 -65.54 32.66
CA PRO A 3 19.09 -64.07 32.77
C PRO A 3 18.35 -63.19 31.75
N LEU A 4 18.29 -61.89 32.09
CA LEU A 4 17.99 -60.73 31.23
C LEU A 4 19.08 -60.50 30.16
N SER A 5 18.72 -59.91 29.00
CA SER A 5 19.21 -58.61 28.45
C SER A 5 18.95 -58.50 26.91
N PRO A 6 19.22 -57.38 26.18
CA PRO A 6 18.22 -56.35 25.86
C PRO A 6 18.22 -55.92 24.37
N ALA A 7 17.07 -55.67 23.75
CA ALA A 7 16.93 -54.76 22.60
C ALA A 7 15.51 -54.84 22.06
N ASP A 8 14.74 -53.76 22.15
CA ASP A 8 14.55 -52.98 20.93
C ASP A 8 14.05 -51.57 21.30
N ARG A 9 14.87 -50.58 20.97
CA ARG A 9 14.52 -49.16 21.06
C ARG A 9 13.73 -48.82 19.80
N SER A 10 12.41 -48.91 19.86
CA SER A 10 11.57 -48.20 18.89
C SER A 10 11.40 -46.76 19.34
N ILE A 11 12.27 -45.92 18.79
CA ILE A 11 12.21 -44.47 18.74
C ILE A 11 10.96 -44.05 17.96
N ASP A 12 9.87 -43.75 18.66
CA ASP A 12 8.78 -42.95 18.08
C ASP A 12 9.23 -41.49 18.05
N ALA A 13 9.78 -41.09 16.90
CA ALA A 13 10.13 -39.72 16.62
C ALA A 13 8.83 -38.95 16.34
N THR A 14 8.24 -38.36 17.37
CA THR A 14 7.22 -37.33 17.17
C THR A 14 7.90 -36.15 16.48
N GLN A 15 7.68 -36.01 15.18
CA GLN A 15 8.16 -34.87 14.38
C GLN A 15 7.62 -33.57 14.99
N GLU A 16 8.51 -32.82 15.62
CA GLU A 16 8.27 -31.41 15.95
C GLU A 16 8.17 -30.64 14.63
N PHE A 17 6.96 -30.30 14.21
CA PHE A 17 6.77 -29.28 13.18
C PHE A 17 7.33 -27.96 13.74
N PRO A 18 8.23 -27.26 13.02
CA PRO A 18 8.68 -25.96 13.46
C PRO A 18 7.48 -25.03 13.48
N VAL A 19 6.99 -24.75 14.68
CA VAL A 19 5.99 -23.69 14.91
C VAL A 19 6.68 -22.41 14.49
N THR A 20 6.34 -21.94 13.29
CA THR A 20 6.83 -20.67 12.79
C THR A 20 6.21 -19.62 13.70
N VAL A 21 6.96 -19.25 14.75
CA VAL A 21 6.67 -18.11 15.61
C VAL A 21 6.65 -16.90 14.71
N SER A 22 5.47 -16.60 14.20
CA SER A 22 5.18 -15.36 13.50
C SER A 22 5.43 -14.28 14.53
N SER A 23 6.59 -13.63 14.44
CA SER A 23 6.96 -12.50 15.28
C SER A 23 5.89 -11.45 15.10
N ASN A 24 4.91 -11.44 16.00
CA ASN A 24 3.83 -10.48 16.02
C ASN A 24 4.42 -9.18 16.59
N VAL A 25 5.23 -8.54 15.75
CA VAL A 25 5.69 -7.17 15.98
C VAL A 25 4.43 -6.35 16.05
N LYS A 26 4.02 -5.98 17.27
CA LYS A 26 2.93 -5.03 17.49
C LYS A 26 3.43 -3.66 17.04
N LEU A 27 3.37 -3.43 15.73
CA LEU A 27 3.54 -2.12 15.14
C LEU A 27 2.47 -1.19 15.74
N PRO A 28 2.80 0.09 16.00
CA PRO A 28 1.80 1.07 16.36
C PRO A 28 0.65 1.00 15.34
N LYS A 29 -0.60 1.16 15.80
CA LYS A 29 -1.78 1.11 14.94
C LYS A 29 -1.53 2.00 13.74
N LEU A 30 -1.37 1.38 12.57
CA LEU A 30 -1.10 2.10 11.34
C LEU A 30 -2.31 2.97 11.06
N ASP A 31 -2.17 4.27 11.25
CA ASP A 31 -3.23 5.22 10.97
C ASP A 31 -3.26 5.38 9.45
N LEU A 32 -4.14 4.60 8.80
CA LEU A 32 -4.36 4.71 7.37
C LEU A 32 -4.90 6.12 7.11
N LYS A 33 -4.05 6.97 6.53
CA LYS A 33 -4.44 8.32 6.15
C LYS A 33 -5.65 8.24 5.22
N HIS A 34 -6.62 9.11 5.46
CA HIS A 34 -7.81 9.18 4.64
C HIS A 34 -7.43 9.55 3.19
N PHE A 35 -8.05 8.88 2.23
CA PHE A 35 -7.90 9.16 0.81
C PHE A 35 -9.14 9.89 0.30
N ASP A 36 -8.92 11.12 -0.16
CA ASP A 36 -9.95 12.06 -0.61
C ASP A 36 -10.14 12.08 -2.13
N GLY A 37 -9.30 11.35 -2.87
CA GLY A 37 -9.29 11.34 -4.34
C GLY A 37 -8.11 12.07 -4.96
N SER A 38 -7.18 12.63 -4.17
CA SER A 38 -5.98 13.28 -4.67
C SER A 38 -5.10 12.32 -5.49
N PRO A 39 -4.91 12.54 -6.80
CA PRO A 39 -4.09 11.65 -7.63
C PRO A 39 -2.64 11.54 -7.14
N LEU A 40 -2.09 12.61 -6.55
CA LEU A 40 -0.73 12.62 -5.99
C LEU A 40 -0.59 11.69 -4.79
N GLN A 41 -1.66 11.52 -4.00
CA GLN A 41 -1.64 10.65 -2.83
C GLN A 41 -2.01 9.20 -3.15
N TRP A 42 -2.55 8.95 -4.34
CA TRP A 42 -3.05 7.61 -4.72
C TRP A 42 -1.97 6.53 -4.60
N ILE A 43 -0.76 6.78 -5.11
CA ILE A 43 0.33 5.79 -5.09
C ILE A 43 0.73 5.44 -3.65
N SER A 44 0.92 6.46 -2.81
CA SER A 44 1.24 6.25 -1.39
C SER A 44 0.12 5.54 -0.65
N PHE A 45 -1.13 5.90 -0.91
CA PHE A 45 -2.31 5.28 -0.32
C PHE A 45 -2.43 3.81 -0.73
N VAL A 46 -2.41 3.49 -2.02
CA VAL A 46 -2.63 2.13 -2.52
C VAL A 46 -1.49 1.20 -2.07
N ASN A 47 -0.24 1.65 -2.08
CA ASN A 47 0.88 0.85 -1.59
C ASN A 47 0.76 0.54 -0.09
N LEU A 48 0.34 1.52 0.70
CA LEU A 48 0.12 1.33 2.14
C LEU A 48 -1.08 0.42 2.41
N PHE A 49 -2.20 0.65 1.72
CA PHE A 49 -3.40 -0.17 1.84
C PHE A 49 -3.13 -1.61 1.40
N ASP A 50 -2.34 -1.80 0.35
CA ASP A 50 -2.06 -3.12 -0.19
C ASP A 50 -1.22 -3.95 0.76
N SER A 51 -0.13 -3.37 1.28
CA SER A 51 0.77 -4.04 2.21
C SER A 51 0.14 -4.35 3.57
N THR A 52 -0.88 -3.58 3.98
CA THR A 52 -1.46 -3.72 5.33
C THR A 52 -2.82 -4.41 5.35
N ILE A 53 -3.68 -4.16 4.36
CA ILE A 53 -5.05 -4.65 4.31
C ILE A 53 -5.27 -5.61 3.15
N HIS A 54 -4.91 -5.25 1.91
CA HIS A 54 -5.24 -6.07 0.73
C HIS A 54 -4.52 -7.42 0.73
N GLN A 55 -3.22 -7.43 0.97
CA GLN A 55 -2.37 -8.63 0.99
C GLN A 55 -2.48 -9.42 2.29
N ASN A 56 -3.13 -8.86 3.31
CA ASN A 56 -3.32 -9.53 4.59
C ASN A 56 -4.32 -10.68 4.45
N SER A 57 -3.83 -11.92 4.53
CA SER A 57 -4.62 -13.16 4.41
C SER A 57 -5.47 -13.45 5.65
N THR A 58 -5.20 -12.80 6.78
CA THR A 58 -5.97 -12.98 8.03
C THR A 58 -7.29 -12.22 8.01
N LEU A 59 -7.43 -11.21 7.14
CA LEU A 59 -8.62 -10.39 7.02
C LEU A 59 -9.58 -10.94 5.95
N SER A 60 -10.86 -11.05 6.29
CA SER A 60 -11.89 -11.39 5.30
C SER A 60 -12.10 -10.24 4.32
N ASN A 61 -12.54 -10.53 3.08
CA ASN A 61 -12.85 -9.49 2.10
C ASN A 61 -13.93 -8.50 2.59
N VAL A 62 -14.88 -8.96 3.41
CA VAL A 62 -15.90 -8.10 4.03
C VAL A 62 -15.25 -7.12 4.99
N THR A 63 -14.33 -7.60 5.84
CA THR A 63 -13.57 -6.75 6.77
C THR A 63 -12.68 -5.77 6.02
N LYS A 64 -12.00 -6.21 4.96
CA LYS A 64 -11.21 -5.33 4.07
C LYS A 64 -12.08 -4.24 3.47
N PHE A 65 -13.33 -4.55 3.10
CA PHE A 65 -14.25 -3.57 2.57
C PHE A 65 -14.71 -2.55 3.61
N GLN A 66 -14.97 -2.98 4.85
CA GLN A 66 -15.25 -2.05 5.96
C GLN A 66 -14.08 -1.07 6.17
N TYR A 67 -12.85 -1.58 6.20
CA TYR A 67 -11.67 -0.74 6.29
C TYR A 67 -11.55 0.22 5.11
N LEU A 68 -11.73 -0.28 3.88
CA LEU A 68 -11.72 0.54 2.68
C LEU A 68 -12.72 1.70 2.79
N LEU A 69 -13.96 1.45 3.19
CA LEU A 69 -14.96 2.51 3.38
C LEU A 69 -14.59 3.50 4.49
N SER A 70 -13.92 3.05 5.56
CA SER A 70 -13.54 3.93 6.68
C SER A 70 -12.40 4.89 6.35
N VAL A 71 -11.55 4.56 5.36
CA VAL A 71 -10.38 5.37 5.00
C VAL A 71 -10.62 6.20 3.74
N LEU A 72 -11.77 6.04 3.08
CA LEU A 72 -12.13 6.84 1.92
C LEU A 72 -12.98 8.04 2.36
N SER A 73 -12.77 9.17 1.72
CA SER A 73 -13.59 10.37 1.87
C SER A 73 -13.92 10.95 0.50
N GLY A 74 -14.84 11.92 0.43
CA GLY A 74 -15.14 12.65 -0.80
C GLY A 74 -15.62 11.79 -1.97
N GLU A 75 -15.04 12.03 -3.15
CA GLU A 75 -15.38 11.35 -4.40
C GLU A 75 -15.11 9.82 -4.36
N PRO A 76 -13.94 9.33 -3.91
CA PRO A 76 -13.68 7.89 -3.78
C PRO A 76 -14.73 7.15 -2.96
N LEU A 77 -15.14 7.71 -1.83
CA LEU A 77 -16.17 7.11 -0.98
C LEU A 77 -17.52 7.07 -1.70
N ASN A 78 -17.91 8.17 -2.35
CA ASN A 78 -19.16 8.24 -3.11
C ASN A 78 -19.25 7.19 -4.23
N LEU A 79 -18.11 6.81 -4.80
CA LEU A 79 -18.04 5.84 -5.87
C LEU A 79 -18.37 4.41 -5.41
N VAL A 80 -17.93 4.05 -4.21
CA VAL A 80 -18.04 2.66 -3.70
C VAL A 80 -19.10 2.49 -2.62
N LYS A 81 -19.58 3.56 -1.98
CA LYS A 81 -20.56 3.48 -0.87
C LYS A 81 -21.92 2.93 -1.27
N SER A 82 -22.27 2.93 -2.57
CA SER A 82 -23.53 2.38 -3.08
C SER A 82 -23.51 0.85 -3.14
N LEU A 83 -22.33 0.23 -3.05
CA LEU A 83 -22.17 -1.21 -3.07
C LEU A 83 -22.48 -1.79 -1.69
N ASN A 84 -23.25 -2.88 -1.67
CA ASN A 84 -23.53 -3.60 -0.42
C ASN A 84 -22.24 -4.20 0.17
N LEU A 85 -22.10 -4.18 1.49
CA LEU A 85 -20.95 -4.71 2.20
C LEU A 85 -20.84 -6.24 2.09
N THR A 86 -20.28 -6.72 0.98
CA THR A 86 -20.12 -8.15 0.68
C THR A 86 -18.71 -8.45 0.17
N ALA A 87 -18.29 -9.71 0.28
CA ALA A 87 -16.96 -10.15 -0.15
C ALA A 87 -16.72 -9.96 -1.65
N SER A 88 -17.76 -10.15 -2.48
CA SER A 88 -17.69 -9.94 -3.93
C SER A 88 -17.59 -8.46 -4.27
N ASN A 89 -18.37 -7.62 -3.59
CA ASN A 89 -18.35 -6.18 -3.83
C ASN A 89 -17.06 -5.51 -3.38
N TYR A 90 -16.32 -6.08 -2.42
CA TYR A 90 -14.97 -5.62 -2.10
C TYR A 90 -14.07 -5.59 -3.33
N VAL A 91 -14.03 -6.70 -4.09
CA VAL A 91 -13.17 -6.83 -5.27
C VAL A 91 -13.58 -5.80 -6.33
N ILE A 92 -14.89 -5.61 -6.51
CA ILE A 92 -15.45 -4.61 -7.44
C ILE A 92 -15.06 -3.20 -6.99
N ALA A 93 -15.26 -2.86 -5.71
CA ALA A 93 -14.95 -1.56 -5.14
C ALA A 93 -13.45 -1.21 -5.28
N TYR A 94 -12.58 -2.17 -4.96
CA TYR A 94 -11.14 -1.99 -5.05
C TYR A 94 -10.67 -1.79 -6.50
N ASN A 95 -11.17 -2.61 -7.43
CA ASN A 95 -10.86 -2.46 -8.85
C ASN A 95 -11.36 -1.14 -9.42
N LEU A 96 -12.58 -0.73 -9.07
CA LEU A 96 -13.14 0.56 -9.49
C LEU A 96 -12.28 1.76 -9.06
N LEU A 97 -11.76 1.74 -7.84
CA LEU A 97 -10.83 2.77 -7.35
C LEU A 97 -9.53 2.73 -8.14
N ARG A 98 -9.00 1.53 -8.38
CA ARG A 98 -7.78 1.35 -9.17
C ARG A 98 -7.95 1.85 -10.60
N ASP A 99 -9.04 1.51 -11.27
CA ASP A 99 -9.32 1.97 -12.63
C ASP A 99 -9.45 3.49 -12.72
N ARG A 100 -10.05 4.12 -11.70
CA ARG A 100 -10.22 5.58 -11.66
C ARG A 100 -8.92 6.33 -11.37
N TYR A 101 -8.14 5.88 -10.38
CA TYR A 101 -7.01 6.64 -9.84
C TYR A 101 -5.63 6.10 -10.27
N HIS A 102 -5.53 4.82 -10.65
CA HIS A 102 -4.30 4.19 -11.12
C HIS A 102 -4.08 4.40 -12.63
N ASN A 103 -4.28 5.64 -13.10
CA ASN A 103 -3.93 6.03 -14.46
C ASN A 103 -2.48 6.53 -14.47
N THR A 104 -1.55 5.61 -14.73
CA THR A 104 -0.10 5.87 -14.75
C THR A 104 0.26 7.03 -15.68
N ARG A 105 -0.39 7.13 -16.85
CA ARG A 105 -0.14 8.23 -17.79
C ARG A 105 -0.56 9.59 -17.22
N ARG A 106 -1.68 9.66 -16.51
CA ARG A 106 -2.15 10.87 -15.84
C ARG A 106 -1.23 11.26 -14.68
N LEU A 107 -0.78 10.28 -13.88
CA LEU A 107 0.21 10.48 -12.82
C LEU A 107 1.52 11.04 -13.38
N ILE A 108 2.05 10.45 -14.46
CA ILE A 108 3.25 10.94 -15.15
C ILE A 108 3.04 12.37 -15.64
N THR A 109 1.92 12.64 -16.31
CA THR A 109 1.60 13.99 -16.82
C THR A 109 1.50 15.00 -15.66
N LEU A 110 0.96 14.60 -14.52
CA LEU A 110 0.86 15.45 -13.34
C LEU A 110 2.22 15.73 -12.71
N HIS A 111 3.07 14.72 -12.54
CA HIS A 111 4.43 14.90 -12.05
C HIS A 111 5.29 15.71 -13.02
N LEU A 112 5.15 15.50 -14.33
CA LEU A 112 5.81 16.32 -15.35
C LEU A 112 5.30 17.76 -15.30
N ASN A 113 3.99 17.99 -15.24
CA ASN A 113 3.44 19.33 -15.11
C ASN A 113 3.94 20.01 -13.84
N ASN A 114 3.92 19.34 -12.68
CA ASN A 114 4.44 19.90 -11.43
C ASN A 114 5.95 20.16 -11.47
N ALA A 115 6.74 19.31 -12.14
CA ALA A 115 8.17 19.52 -12.33
C ALA A 115 8.47 20.69 -13.28
N LEU A 116 7.61 20.90 -14.28
CA LEU A 116 7.73 21.96 -15.29
C LEU A 116 6.98 23.24 -14.90
N ASP A 117 6.14 23.20 -13.86
CA ASP A 117 5.40 24.34 -13.34
C ASP A 117 6.34 25.23 -12.53
N LEU A 118 6.97 26.14 -13.27
CA LEU A 118 7.92 27.15 -12.80
C LEU A 118 7.22 28.33 -12.13
N SER A 119 6.03 28.13 -11.55
CA SER A 119 5.20 29.21 -10.99
C SER A 119 6.00 30.05 -9.98
N ASP A 120 6.46 31.18 -10.52
CA ASP A 120 7.10 32.34 -9.91
C ASP A 120 8.43 32.15 -9.14
N ILE A 121 9.49 31.79 -9.88
CA ILE A 121 10.86 32.21 -9.51
C ILE A 121 11.05 33.75 -9.74
N SER A 122 9.99 34.51 -10.07
CA SER A 122 10.09 35.93 -10.44
C SER A 122 10.66 36.83 -9.34
N ASP A 123 10.55 36.45 -8.07
CA ASP A 123 11.15 37.20 -6.94
C ASP A 123 12.62 36.80 -6.65
N GLY A 124 13.18 35.81 -7.37
CA GLY A 124 14.60 35.42 -7.25
C GLY A 124 15.06 34.95 -5.86
N SER A 125 14.14 34.84 -4.90
CA SER A 125 14.45 34.48 -3.52
C SER A 125 15.02 33.07 -3.44
N VAL A 126 16.15 32.92 -2.74
CA VAL A 126 16.83 31.64 -2.45
C VAL A 126 15.85 30.61 -1.86
N LYS A 127 14.84 31.07 -1.11
CA LYS A 127 13.79 30.21 -0.53
C LYS A 127 12.90 29.59 -1.62
N ASN A 128 12.50 30.36 -2.62
CA ASN A 128 11.64 29.90 -3.72
C ASN A 128 12.42 28.94 -4.64
N MET A 129 13.68 29.26 -4.92
CA MET A 129 14.57 28.38 -5.70
C MET A 129 14.79 27.03 -5.00
N ARG A 130 14.96 27.03 -3.67
CA ARG A 130 15.09 25.78 -2.90
C ARG A 130 13.79 24.97 -2.89
N GLY A 131 12.64 25.64 -2.79
CA GLY A 131 11.32 25.01 -2.91
C GLY A 131 11.12 24.34 -4.28
N PHE A 132 11.52 25.04 -5.35
CA PHE A 132 11.50 24.50 -6.71
C PHE A 132 12.39 23.26 -6.85
N VAL A 133 13.66 23.33 -6.43
CA VAL A 133 14.57 22.17 -6.49
C VAL A 133 14.01 20.98 -5.72
N ASN A 134 13.46 21.21 -4.53
CA ASN A 134 12.85 20.14 -3.74
C ASN A 134 11.65 19.52 -4.46
N SER A 135 10.75 20.33 -5.03
CA SER A 135 9.59 19.84 -5.78
C SER A 135 10.01 19.11 -7.06
N PHE A 136 11.00 19.63 -7.78
CA PHE A 136 11.55 18.99 -8.97
C PHE A 136 12.15 17.62 -8.63
N VAL A 137 12.97 17.53 -7.59
CA VAL A 137 13.55 16.27 -7.10
C VAL A 137 12.44 15.28 -6.72
N GLU A 138 11.46 15.70 -5.91
CA GLU A 138 10.34 14.85 -5.50
C GLU A 138 9.58 14.29 -6.71
N ASN A 139 9.26 15.13 -7.69
CA ASN A 139 8.57 14.71 -8.90
C ASN A 139 9.44 13.79 -9.78
N THR A 140 10.75 14.03 -9.91
CA THR A 140 11.65 13.14 -10.66
C THR A 140 11.80 11.77 -9.99
N GLU A 141 11.88 11.71 -8.66
CA GLU A 141 11.95 10.45 -7.92
C GLU A 141 10.61 9.68 -8.00
N ALA A 142 9.47 10.39 -7.98
CA ALA A 142 8.17 9.78 -8.22
C ALA A 142 8.06 9.20 -9.64
N LEU A 143 8.58 9.89 -10.66
CA LEU A 143 8.62 9.38 -12.04
C LEU A 143 9.51 8.13 -12.18
N LYS A 144 10.68 8.11 -11.54
CA LYS A 144 11.54 6.92 -11.47
C LYS A 144 10.84 5.75 -10.79
N ALA A 145 10.14 5.98 -9.68
CA ALA A 145 9.36 4.95 -9.00
C ALA A 145 8.21 4.39 -9.86
N LEU A 146 7.70 5.17 -10.81
CA LEU A 146 6.73 4.73 -11.83
C LEU A 146 7.37 4.04 -13.04
N GLY A 147 8.70 3.93 -13.09
CA GLY A 147 9.46 3.29 -14.18
C GLY A 147 9.84 4.20 -15.34
N TYR A 148 9.70 5.52 -15.19
CA TYR A 148 10.02 6.50 -16.21
C TYR A 148 11.18 7.38 -15.75
N ASP A 149 12.40 7.00 -16.11
CA ASP A 149 13.59 7.84 -15.90
C ASP A 149 13.67 8.90 -17.00
N ILE A 150 13.66 10.17 -16.60
CA ILE A 150 13.79 11.33 -17.49
C ILE A 150 15.16 12.01 -17.39
N THR A 151 16.05 11.50 -16.53
CA THR A 151 17.42 11.97 -16.39
C THR A 151 18.36 11.08 -17.21
N ASN A 152 18.54 11.42 -18.49
CA ASN A 152 19.55 10.84 -19.37
C ASN A 152 20.45 11.95 -19.92
#